data_AF-A0A440IAQ9-F1
#
_entry.id   AF-A0A440IAQ9-F1
#
_cell.length_a   1.000
_cell.length_b   1.000
_cell.length_c   1.000
_cell.angle_alpha   90.00
_cell.angle_beta   90.00
_cell.angle_gamma   90.00
#
_symmetry.space_group_name_H-M   'P 1'
#
loop_
_entity.id
_entity.type
_entity.pdbx_description
1 polymer ?
#
loop_
_entity_poly.entity_id
_entity_poly.type
_entity_poly.pdbx_seq_one_letter_code
_entity_poly.pdbx_strand_id
1 'polypeptide(L)'
;IFNTRIATGESIRVFPLSNWTELDIWQYILQEDIPIVPLYFAKERPVVERDGMLILRDDDRMELRPGETVENRLVRFRTLGCYPLTGAIESDADTLEAIVGEMLTARTSERQGRLIDRDEAGSMEKKKREGYF
;
A
#
# COMPACT_ATOMS: atom_id res chain seq x y z
N ILE A 1 -13.64 -9.27 26.41
CA ILE A 1 -14.06 -7.92 26.88
C ILE A 1 -12.89 -6.99 26.71
N PHE A 2 -13.03 -5.92 25.92
CA PHE A 2 -11.99 -4.90 25.75
C PHE A 2 -11.98 -3.98 26.98
N ASN A 3 -10.81 -3.67 27.53
CA ASN A 3 -10.69 -2.71 28.62
C ASN A 3 -10.66 -1.30 28.02
N THR A 4 -11.76 -0.56 28.14
CA THR A 4 -11.92 0.80 27.60
C THR A 4 -11.74 1.88 28.67
N ARG A 5 -11.15 1.55 29.83
CA ARG A 5 -10.89 2.54 30.88
C ARG A 5 -9.71 3.41 30.47
N ILE A 6 -9.92 4.73 30.45
CA ILE A 6 -8.90 5.76 30.19
C ILE A 6 -8.88 6.75 31.35
N ALA A 7 -7.69 7.22 31.73
CA ALA A 7 -7.53 8.37 32.60
C ALA A 7 -7.62 9.69 31.82
N THR A 8 -7.79 10.80 32.53
CA THR A 8 -7.76 12.14 31.92
C THR A 8 -6.41 12.39 31.25
N GLY A 9 -6.44 12.70 29.95
CA GLY A 9 -5.24 12.93 29.14
C GLY A 9 -4.75 11.72 28.35
N GLU A 10 -5.33 10.53 28.57
CA GLU A 10 -5.01 9.34 27.79
C GLU A 10 -5.89 9.22 26.53
N SER A 11 -5.38 8.49 25.53
CA SER A 11 -6.14 8.10 24.34
C SER A 11 -5.98 6.60 24.09
N ILE A 12 -7.00 5.98 23.52
CA ILE A 12 -6.96 4.58 23.08
C ILE A 12 -6.98 4.53 21.56
N ARG A 13 -6.27 3.56 21.00
CA ARG A 13 -6.37 3.17 19.58
C ARG A 13 -7.09 1.84 19.48
N VAL A 14 -8.03 1.75 18.55
CA VAL A 14 -8.76 0.52 18.24
C VAL A 14 -8.52 0.20 16.78
N PHE A 15 -8.24 -1.07 16.48
CA PHE A 15 -7.98 -1.56 15.13
C PHE A 15 -9.04 -2.62 14.78
N PRO A 16 -10.25 -2.24 14.31
CA PRO A 16 -11.36 -3.18 14.09
C PRO A 16 -11.06 -4.28 13.07
N LEU A 17 -10.16 -3.98 12.12
CA LEU A 17 -9.76 -4.87 11.04
C LEU A 17 -8.41 -5.56 11.32
N SER A 18 -7.97 -5.61 12.59
CA SER A 18 -6.63 -6.14 12.94
C SER A 18 -6.40 -7.59 12.57
N ASN A 19 -7.47 -8.39 12.46
CA ASN A 19 -7.43 -9.79 12.08
C ASN A 19 -7.72 -10.02 10.59
N TRP A 20 -7.98 -8.96 9.82
CA TRP A 20 -8.24 -9.06 8.39
C TRP A 20 -6.92 -9.08 7.62
N THR A 21 -6.84 -9.96 6.63
CA THR A 21 -5.79 -9.98 5.61
C THR A 21 -6.12 -8.99 4.48
N GLU A 22 -5.16 -8.71 3.61
CA GLU A 22 -5.40 -7.88 2.43
C GLU A 22 -6.44 -8.51 1.49
N LEU A 23 -6.47 -9.85 1.38
CA LEU A 23 -7.47 -10.55 0.60
C LEU A 23 -8.88 -10.33 1.18
N ASP A 24 -9.04 -10.36 2.50
CA ASP A 24 -10.33 -10.11 3.15
C ASP A 24 -10.83 -8.70 2.82
N ILE A 25 -9.93 -7.70 2.83
CA ILE A 25 -10.27 -6.32 2.47
C ILE A 25 -10.76 -6.22 1.02
N TRP A 26 -10.04 -6.79 0.06
CA TRP A 26 -10.43 -6.74 -1.34
C TRP A 26 -11.71 -7.51 -1.65
N GLN A 27 -11.90 -8.68 -1.04
CA GLN A 27 -13.13 -9.46 -1.17
C GLN A 27 -14.33 -8.68 -0.64
N TYR A 28 -14.19 -7.98 0.49
CA TYR A 28 -15.26 -7.18 1.05
C TYR A 28 -15.61 -5.97 0.19
N ILE A 29 -14.60 -5.26 -0.33
CA ILE A 29 -14.80 -4.15 -1.27
C ILE A 29 -15.60 -4.61 -2.49
N LEU A 30 -15.27 -5.79 -3.03
CA LEU A 30 -15.97 -6.38 -4.17
C LEU A 30 -17.41 -6.79 -3.82
N GLN A 31 -17.62 -7.45 -2.67
CA GLN A 31 -18.94 -7.91 -2.23
C GLN A 31 -19.92 -6.77 -1.95
N GLU A 32 -19.41 -5.68 -1.36
CA GLU A 32 -20.22 -4.53 -0.96
C GLU A 32 -20.25 -3.41 -2.01
N ASP A 33 -19.66 -3.64 -3.19
CA ASP A 33 -19.56 -2.66 -4.29
C ASP A 33 -19.04 -1.29 -3.83
N ILE A 34 -17.95 -1.31 -3.05
CA ILE A 34 -17.37 -0.09 -2.48
C ILE A 34 -16.49 0.60 -3.53
N PRO A 35 -16.75 1.88 -3.88
CA PRO A 35 -15.91 2.60 -4.82
C PRO A 35 -14.52 2.85 -4.24
N ILE A 36 -13.48 2.60 -5.06
CA ILE A 36 -12.08 2.82 -4.68
C ILE A 36 -11.39 3.85 -5.57
N VAL A 37 -10.23 4.33 -5.11
CA VAL A 37 -9.40 5.29 -5.85
C VAL A 37 -8.81 4.62 -7.11
N PRO A 38 -8.83 5.29 -8.28
CA PRO A 38 -8.34 4.70 -9.54
C PRO A 38 -6.87 4.25 -9.55
N LEU A 39 -6.04 4.75 -8.63
CA LEU A 39 -4.64 4.33 -8.50
C LEU A 39 -4.48 2.87 -8.05
N TYR A 40 -5.51 2.28 -7.43
CA TYR A 40 -5.49 0.87 -7.08
C TYR A 40 -5.61 -0.07 -8.29
N PHE A 41 -6.12 0.42 -9.42
CA PHE A 41 -6.22 -0.33 -10.67
C PHE A 41 -4.98 -0.14 -11.54
N ALA A 42 -4.57 -1.21 -12.22
CA ALA A 42 -3.51 -1.18 -13.21
C ALA A 42 -3.84 -0.22 -14.35
N LYS A 43 -2.83 0.56 -14.75
CA LYS A 43 -2.87 1.45 -15.91
C LYS A 43 -1.45 1.73 -16.37
N GLU A 44 -1.27 1.96 -17.66
CA GLU A 44 -0.02 2.54 -18.16
C GLU A 44 0.19 3.91 -17.52
N ARG A 45 1.29 4.05 -16.79
CA ARG A 45 1.65 5.27 -16.09
C ARG A 45 3.13 5.60 -16.32
N PRO A 46 3.49 6.88 -16.45
CA PRO A 46 4.87 7.32 -16.47
C PRO A 46 5.48 7.10 -15.09
N VAL A 47 6.50 6.26 -15.01
CA VAL A 47 7.22 5.95 -13.78
C VAL A 47 8.70 6.19 -13.92
N VAL A 48 9.36 6.45 -12.80
CA VAL A 48 10.81 6.51 -12.68
C VAL A 48 11.23 5.41 -11.71
N GLU A 49 12.18 4.57 -12.12
CA GLU A 49 12.79 3.60 -11.23
C GLU A 49 13.87 4.30 -10.37
N ARG A 50 13.61 4.43 -9.07
CA ARG A 50 14.52 5.07 -8.12
C ARG A 50 14.68 4.18 -6.90
N ASP A 51 15.92 3.77 -6.64
CA ASP A 51 16.26 2.93 -5.49
C ASP A 51 15.44 1.61 -5.44
N GLY A 52 15.11 1.04 -6.61
CA GLY A 52 14.31 -0.19 -6.77
C GLY A 52 12.80 0.00 -6.63
N MET A 53 12.32 1.24 -6.55
CA MET A 53 10.90 1.59 -6.46
C MET A 53 10.43 2.25 -7.76
N LEU A 54 9.26 1.85 -8.25
CA LEU A 54 8.59 2.53 -9.36
C LEU A 54 7.82 3.72 -8.81
N ILE A 55 8.28 4.93 -9.09
CA ILE A 55 7.66 6.17 -8.61
C ILE A 55 6.84 6.77 -9.74
N LEU A 56 5.55 7.03 -9.50
CA LEU A 56 4.71 7.76 -10.44
C LEU A 56 5.27 9.15 -10.69
N ARG A 57 5.38 9.53 -11.96
CA ARG A 57 5.77 10.86 -12.40
C ARG A 57 4.63 11.48 -13.21
N ASP A 58 3.57 11.90 -12.53
CA ASP A 58 2.34 12.43 -13.14
C ASP A 58 2.31 13.96 -13.30
N ASP A 59 3.30 14.67 -12.77
CA ASP A 59 3.46 16.12 -12.89
C ASP A 59 4.93 16.53 -12.94
N ASP A 60 5.26 17.81 -12.66
CA ASP A 60 6.62 18.35 -12.70
C ASP A 60 7.32 18.54 -11.31
N ARG A 61 6.66 18.26 -10.18
CA ARG A 61 7.17 18.54 -8.81
C ARG A 61 8.35 17.67 -8.35
N MET A 62 8.51 16.48 -8.91
CA MET A 62 9.59 15.53 -8.62
C MET A 62 10.73 15.66 -9.63
N GLU A 63 11.81 16.33 -9.25
CA GLU A 63 12.98 16.40 -10.12
C GLU A 63 13.63 15.02 -10.33
N LEU A 64 14.10 14.79 -11.56
CA LEU A 64 14.83 13.58 -11.95
C LEU A 64 16.29 13.72 -11.49
N ARG A 65 16.86 12.63 -10.93
CA ARG A 65 18.29 12.54 -10.65
C ARG A 65 19.05 12.29 -11.97
N PRO A 66 20.34 12.64 -12.05
CA PRO A 66 21.16 12.35 -13.23
C PRO A 66 21.09 10.86 -13.60
N GLY A 67 20.71 10.57 -14.84
CA GLY A 67 20.58 9.21 -15.37
C GLY A 67 19.20 8.55 -15.18
N GLU A 68 18.28 9.17 -14.44
CA GLU A 68 16.91 8.67 -14.36
C GLU A 68 16.14 8.97 -15.65
N THR A 69 15.35 7.99 -16.09
CA THR A 69 14.48 8.12 -17.25
C THR A 69 13.05 7.78 -16.87
N VAL A 70 12.10 8.43 -17.53
CA VAL A 70 10.68 8.16 -17.35
C VAL A 70 10.28 7.08 -18.35
N GLU A 71 9.68 6.01 -17.86
CA GLU A 71 9.19 4.89 -18.65
C GLU A 71 7.69 4.71 -18.41
N ASN A 72 6.92 4.41 -19.46
CA ASN A 72 5.53 3.99 -19.26
C ASN A 72 5.51 2.52 -18.88
N ARG A 73 4.98 2.20 -17.69
CA ARG A 73 4.80 0.82 -17.24
C ARG A 73 3.35 0.59 -16.81
N LEU A 74 2.88 -0.65 -17.00
CA LEU A 74 1.57 -1.08 -16.52
C LEU A 74 1.69 -1.38 -15.02
N VAL A 75 1.21 -0.44 -14.20
CA VAL A 75 1.43 -0.48 -12.75
C VAL A 75 0.16 -0.16 -11.99
N ARG A 76 0.08 -0.59 -10.74
CA ARG A 76 -0.93 -0.20 -9.75
C ARG A 76 -0.32 0.11 -8.39
N PHE A 77 -1.11 0.64 -7.47
CA PHE A 77 -0.68 0.91 -6.10
C PHE A 77 -1.36 -0.03 -5.12
N ARG A 78 -0.59 -0.62 -4.19
CA ARG A 78 -1.13 -1.43 -3.08
C ARG A 78 -1.32 -0.62 -1.80
N THR A 79 -0.51 0.40 -1.59
CA THR A 79 -0.70 1.39 -0.53
C THR A 79 -0.64 2.79 -1.15
N LEU A 80 -1.34 3.75 -0.57
CA LEU A 80 -1.27 5.16 -0.97
C LEU A 80 -0.79 6.00 0.22
N GLY A 81 0.18 6.87 -0.03
CA GLY A 81 0.68 7.84 0.93
C GLY A 81 0.92 9.19 0.26
N CYS A 82 1.90 9.95 0.74
CA CYS A 82 2.28 11.21 0.11
C CYS A 82 3.04 10.95 -1.20
N TYR A 83 2.79 11.79 -2.21
CA TYR A 83 3.66 11.90 -3.37
C TYR A 83 4.99 12.58 -2.99
N PRO A 84 6.15 12.16 -3.54
CA PRO A 84 6.39 11.04 -4.46
C PRO A 84 6.87 9.76 -3.73
N LEU A 85 6.42 9.52 -2.50
CA LEU A 85 6.96 8.48 -1.60
C LEU A 85 6.17 7.16 -1.63
N THR A 86 5.28 7.01 -2.61
CA THR A 86 4.48 5.79 -2.78
C THR A 86 5.00 5.01 -3.97
N GLY A 87 5.46 3.78 -3.74
CA GLY A 87 5.90 2.88 -4.79
C GLY A 87 4.73 2.17 -5.47
N ALA A 88 4.73 2.22 -6.80
CA ALA A 88 3.90 1.39 -7.64
C ALA A 88 4.47 -0.03 -7.75
N ILE A 89 3.61 -0.98 -8.12
CA ILE A 89 4.01 -2.34 -8.50
C ILE A 89 3.57 -2.60 -9.94
N GLU A 90 4.34 -3.40 -10.67
CA GLU A 90 3.89 -3.92 -11.96
C GLU A 90 2.72 -4.88 -11.74
N SER A 91 1.67 -4.71 -12.53
CA SER A 91 0.42 -5.46 -12.41
C SER A 91 -0.45 -5.18 -13.62
N ASP A 92 -1.20 -6.18 -14.07
CA ASP A 92 -2.24 -6.06 -15.11
C ASP A 92 -3.67 -5.99 -14.53
N ALA A 93 -3.81 -5.95 -13.20
CA ALA A 93 -5.11 -5.95 -12.53
C ALA A 93 -5.84 -4.59 -12.63
N ASP A 94 -6.60 -4.40 -13.71
CA ASP A 94 -7.34 -3.17 -14.03
C ASP A 94 -8.78 -3.13 -13.50
N THR A 95 -9.24 -4.22 -12.87
CA THR A 95 -10.57 -4.39 -12.26
C THR A 95 -10.48 -4.93 -10.84
N LEU A 96 -11.56 -4.84 -10.05
CA LEU A 96 -11.60 -5.37 -8.68
C LEU A 96 -11.42 -6.89 -8.68
N GLU A 97 -12.05 -7.60 -9.61
CA GLU A 97 -11.95 -9.03 -9.79
C GLU A 97 -10.52 -9.45 -10.14
N ALA A 98 -9.84 -8.68 -11.00
CA ALA A 98 -8.45 -8.93 -11.33
C ALA A 98 -7.53 -8.68 -10.11
N ILE A 99 -7.80 -7.66 -9.29
CA ILE A 99 -7.04 -7.41 -8.05
C ILE A 99 -7.21 -8.59 -7.09
N VAL A 100 -8.44 -9.06 -6.88
CA VAL A 100 -8.71 -10.23 -6.02
C VAL A 100 -8.01 -11.47 -6.57
N GLY A 101 -8.07 -11.70 -7.89
CA GLY A 101 -7.39 -12.80 -8.56
C GLY A 101 -5.86 -12.75 -8.38
N GLU A 102 -5.27 -11.57 -8.53
CA GLU A 102 -3.84 -11.35 -8.26
C GLU A 102 -3.50 -11.70 -6.80
N MET A 103 -4.32 -11.27 -5.83
CA MET A 103 -4.07 -11.53 -4.41
C MET A 103 -4.16 -13.01 -4.01
N LEU A 104 -4.96 -13.80 -4.71
CA LEU A 104 -5.01 -15.25 -4.49
C LEU A 104 -3.72 -15.98 -4.94
N THR A 105 -2.96 -15.38 -5.85
CA THR A 105 -1.73 -15.98 -6.40
C THR A 105 -0.45 -15.34 -5.83
N ALA A 106 -0.56 -14.10 -5.35
CA ALA A 106 0.55 -13.33 -4.82
C ALA A 106 1.09 -13.92 -3.51
N ARG A 107 2.41 -13.98 -3.40
CA ARG A 107 3.13 -14.44 -2.19
C ARG A 107 3.72 -13.29 -1.36
N THR A 108 3.45 -12.04 -1.72
CA THR A 108 4.07 -10.83 -1.14
C THR A 108 3.05 -9.95 -0.41
N SER A 109 3.47 -9.38 0.73
CA SER A 109 2.59 -8.53 1.55
C SER A 109 2.38 -7.13 0.97
N GLU A 110 1.25 -6.51 1.31
CA GLU A 110 0.82 -5.16 0.89
C GLU A 110 1.91 -4.07 0.98
N ARG A 111 2.74 -4.13 2.03
CA ARG A 111 3.64 -3.01 2.42
C ARG A 111 5.00 -3.00 1.74
N GLN A 112 5.28 -3.91 0.81
CA GLN A 112 6.61 -4.04 0.20
C GLN A 112 7.07 -2.78 -0.57
N GLY A 113 6.15 -1.91 -1.02
CA GLY A 113 6.44 -0.73 -1.84
C GLY A 113 6.76 0.57 -1.09
N ARG A 114 6.99 0.55 0.24
CA ARG A 114 7.35 1.75 1.01
C ARG A 114 8.86 1.81 1.25
N LEU A 115 9.50 2.89 0.80
CA LEU A 115 10.93 3.15 1.02
C LEU A 115 11.33 3.16 2.51
N ILE A 116 10.37 3.46 3.39
CA ILE A 116 10.53 3.50 4.86
C ILE A 116 10.53 2.10 5.49
N ASP A 117 9.99 1.09 4.80
CA ASP A 117 9.84 -0.29 5.32
C ASP A 117 11.01 -1.21 4.91
N ARG A 118 12.18 -0.65 4.52
CA ARG A 118 13.42 -1.43 4.35
C ARG A 118 13.88 -2.12 5.66
N ASP A 119 13.30 -1.75 6.81
CA ASP A 119 13.51 -2.43 8.08
C ASP A 119 12.47 -3.53 8.36
N GLU A 120 12.91 -4.75 8.04
CA GLU A 120 12.52 -6.06 8.59
C GLU A 120 11.04 -6.48 8.50
N ALA A 121 10.82 -7.61 7.83
CA ALA A 121 9.60 -8.41 7.86
C ALA A 121 9.15 -8.87 9.27
N GLY A 122 9.90 -8.56 10.34
CA GLY A 122 9.54 -8.75 11.76
C GLY A 122 9.24 -7.46 12.54
N SER A 123 9.33 -6.29 11.91
CA SER A 123 9.25 -4.97 12.55
C SER A 123 7.87 -4.66 13.10
N MET A 124 6.79 -5.10 12.44
CA MET A 124 5.42 -4.83 12.88
C MET A 124 5.02 -5.61 14.14
N GLU A 125 5.29 -6.92 14.22
CA GLU A 125 5.03 -7.73 15.43
C GLU A 125 5.90 -7.27 16.60
N LYS A 126 7.13 -6.85 16.33
CA LYS A 126 8.03 -6.27 17.33
C LYS A 126 7.53 -4.91 17.83
N LYS A 127 7.10 -4.01 16.94
CA LYS A 127 6.49 -2.72 17.31
C LYS A 127 5.17 -2.87 18.07
N LYS A 128 4.36 -3.91 17.78
CA LYS A 128 3.20 -4.28 18.61
C LYS A 128 3.60 -4.71 20.02
N ARG A 129 4.67 -5.52 20.16
CA ARG A 129 5.20 -5.90 21.49
C ARG A 129 5.83 -4.72 22.23
N GLU A 130 6.41 -3.77 21.52
CA GLU A 130 7.04 -2.56 22.08
C GLU A 130 6.02 -1.45 22.40
N GLY A 131 4.71 -1.68 22.21
CA GLY A 131 3.65 -0.75 22.60
C GLY A 131 3.49 0.46 21.68
N TYR A 132 4.05 0.42 20.47
CA TYR A 132 3.76 1.41 19.43
C TYR A 132 2.36 1.24 18.83
N PHE A 133 1.73 0.09 19.07
CA PHE A 133 0.37 -0.29 18.68
C PHE A 133 -0.37 -0.97 19.82
#